data_AF-A0A316DCC3-F1
#
_entry.id   AF-A0A316DCC3-F1
#
_cell.length_a   1.000
_cell.length_b   1.000
_cell.length_c   1.000
_cell.angle_alpha   90.00
_cell.angle_beta   90.00
_cell.angle_gamma   90.00
#
_symmetry.space_group_name_H-M   'P 1'
#
loop_
_entity.id
_entity.type
_entity.pdbx_description
1 polymer ?
#
loop_
_entity_poly.entity_id
_entity_poly.type
_entity_poly.pdbx_seq_one_letter_code
_entity_poly.pdbx_strand_id
1 'polypeptide(L)'
;MIDQKRTGLAHLFAAWRHPQALHAPAAKVFGQLLLSWLLMGLIFTFTPSFFGGDLDTARNYLGTLASTLATILALSVSVIMVAIQLTASKYTHRVLDFFVRFPFNASLLSFYLGTIVHAIYMLSLIEDFPGDKPPAKIAQGMSADLLLLIACFFSLLIYLYFVIQLLKPETIVQAIQREYLAAYRSGEYESALDKVEQICDIAKKAVSEMDAVTAVYCVENIAEMMHFAKLPSSEQADDVLWYHERIVGQLVGIASITFKERELAVSGRVLEELHEMGMRYAESESLKAASIVLDAYALIVRNNLVGQQMMNMIQQSVEHLFSITCHVVQSRPLCTETRQFVLQSFRNLGEIGKLVLKSETYGHNFVAKCIVSHAFGQLLSVLISNAGMERMGLVKALLFEYMKLARRLILKSEMGDIVQITTWLRNEMIPYRHQPACVYPYLYLFMLLTSTALYFRRTDVVMLLVRAVGKYFAPDESLLYTLCASRIEIRHFYDYHEPERYLINVFVLWRSYHAYAQRYPNGPDRDVQLSDTVEDKELWRDLFDGMDPDEFLGQGAGET
;
A
#
# COMPACT_ATOMS: atom_id res chain seq x y z
N MET A 1 -20.54 -21.68 -37.94
CA MET A 1 -19.49 -22.05 -38.93
C MET A 1 -18.47 -20.92 -39.22
N ILE A 2 -18.47 -19.83 -38.44
CA ILE A 2 -17.49 -18.71 -38.56
C ILE A 2 -16.52 -18.67 -37.36
N ASP A 3 -16.85 -19.33 -36.24
CA ASP A 3 -16.00 -19.32 -35.04
C ASP A 3 -14.85 -20.34 -35.03
N GLN A 4 -14.93 -21.37 -35.90
CA GLN A 4 -13.95 -22.47 -35.92
C GLN A 4 -12.74 -22.21 -36.84
N LYS A 5 -12.72 -21.08 -37.56
CA LYS A 5 -11.57 -20.65 -38.39
C LYS A 5 -10.67 -19.60 -37.72
N ARG A 6 -11.08 -19.04 -36.56
CA ARG A 6 -10.24 -18.12 -35.77
C ARG A 6 -9.13 -18.82 -34.99
N THR A 7 -9.25 -20.13 -34.79
CA THR A 7 -8.34 -20.95 -33.99
C THR A 7 -7.03 -21.30 -34.72
N GLY A 8 -7.07 -21.59 -36.03
CA GLY A 8 -5.88 -22.05 -36.76
C GLY A 8 -4.68 -21.09 -36.77
N LEU A 9 -4.90 -19.78 -36.94
CA LEU A 9 -3.84 -18.77 -36.88
C LEU A 9 -3.41 -18.48 -35.45
N ALA A 10 -4.34 -18.50 -34.49
CA ALA A 10 -4.06 -18.22 -33.08
C ALA A 10 -3.08 -19.23 -32.46
N HIS A 11 -3.03 -20.48 -32.93
CA HIS A 11 -2.09 -21.49 -32.43
C HIS A 11 -0.65 -21.28 -32.93
N LEU A 12 -0.45 -20.81 -34.17
CA LEU A 12 0.88 -20.43 -34.68
C LEU A 12 1.43 -19.19 -33.94
N PHE A 13 0.54 -18.30 -33.50
CA PHE A 13 0.88 -17.13 -32.67
C PHE A 13 0.94 -17.43 -31.15
N ALA A 14 0.40 -18.57 -30.68
CA ALA A 14 0.44 -18.94 -29.26
C ALA A 14 1.85 -19.32 -28.80
N ALA A 15 2.61 -20.03 -29.65
CA ALA A 15 4.04 -20.31 -29.41
C ALA A 15 4.89 -19.02 -29.27
N TRP A 16 4.40 -17.93 -29.87
CA TRP A 16 5.01 -16.60 -29.88
C TRP A 16 4.63 -15.71 -28.70
N ARG A 17 3.60 -16.09 -27.93
CA ARG A 17 3.12 -15.37 -26.74
C ARG A 17 3.89 -15.74 -25.46
N HIS A 18 4.80 -16.72 -25.56
CA HIS A 18 5.62 -17.19 -24.45
C HIS A 18 7.02 -16.54 -24.50
N PRO A 19 7.32 -15.56 -23.63
CA PRO A 19 8.67 -15.06 -23.38
C PRO A 19 9.44 -16.07 -22.50
N GLN A 20 9.37 -17.36 -22.82
CA GLN A 20 10.35 -18.35 -22.34
C GLN A 20 11.66 -18.26 -23.14
N ALA A 21 11.90 -17.13 -23.80
CA ALA A 21 12.97 -16.88 -24.75
C ALA A 21 14.10 -16.02 -24.17
N LEU A 22 14.17 -15.84 -22.85
CA LEU A 22 15.20 -15.03 -22.19
C LEU A 22 16.57 -15.68 -22.11
N HIS A 23 16.60 -17.01 -22.17
CA HIS A 23 17.81 -17.77 -22.47
C HIS A 23 17.54 -18.56 -23.75
N ALA A 24 17.43 -17.89 -24.89
CA ALA A 24 17.58 -18.59 -26.15
C ALA A 24 19.08 -18.92 -26.29
N PRO A 25 19.54 -20.18 -26.08
CA PRO A 25 20.93 -20.53 -26.36
C PRO A 25 21.21 -20.17 -27.82
N ALA A 26 22.45 -19.81 -28.16
CA ALA A 26 22.85 -19.48 -29.54
C ALA A 26 22.33 -20.50 -30.58
N ALA A 27 22.08 -21.74 -30.16
CA ALA A 27 21.38 -22.79 -30.91
C ALA A 27 19.98 -22.41 -31.44
N LYS A 28 19.15 -21.65 -30.70
CA LYS A 28 17.82 -21.19 -31.16
C LYS A 28 17.93 -20.05 -32.17
N VAL A 29 18.88 -19.12 -31.99
CA VAL A 29 19.20 -18.08 -32.97
C VAL A 29 19.62 -18.74 -34.28
N PHE A 30 20.55 -19.69 -34.18
CA PHE A 30 21.04 -20.45 -35.32
C PHE A 30 19.92 -21.25 -35.99
N GLY A 31 19.04 -21.88 -35.22
CA GLY A 31 17.87 -22.59 -35.75
C GLY A 31 16.87 -21.67 -36.46
N GLN A 32 16.66 -20.45 -35.98
CA GLN A 32 15.79 -19.46 -36.63
C GLN A 32 16.42 -18.90 -37.92
N LEU A 33 17.72 -18.60 -37.91
CA LEU A 33 18.45 -18.20 -39.10
C LEU A 33 18.44 -19.30 -40.16
N LEU A 34 18.63 -20.56 -39.73
CA LEU A 34 18.57 -21.73 -40.59
C LEU A 34 17.17 -21.93 -41.16
N LEU A 35 16.12 -21.73 -40.36
CA LEU A 35 14.74 -21.73 -40.84
C LEU A 35 14.47 -20.63 -41.87
N SER A 36 14.94 -19.39 -41.64
CA SER A 36 14.83 -18.30 -42.61
C SER A 36 15.54 -18.63 -43.92
N TRP A 37 16.75 -19.22 -43.84
CA TRP A 37 17.50 -19.69 -45.00
C TRP A 37 16.80 -20.83 -45.74
N LEU A 38 16.22 -21.79 -45.01
CA LEU A 38 15.49 -22.94 -45.58
C LEU A 38 14.20 -22.47 -46.26
N LEU A 39 13.47 -21.53 -45.65
CA LEU A 39 12.25 -20.96 -46.20
C LEU A 39 12.53 -20.16 -47.47
N MET A 40 13.63 -19.39 -47.47
CA MET A 40 14.14 -18.71 -48.66
C MET A 40 14.54 -19.70 -49.76
N GLY A 41 15.30 -20.76 -49.43
CA GLY A 41 15.66 -21.83 -50.36
C GLY A 41 14.45 -22.61 -50.93
N LEU A 42 13.41 -22.79 -50.12
CA LEU A 42 12.16 -23.45 -50.52
C LEU A 42 11.35 -22.59 -51.49
N ILE A 43 11.26 -21.28 -51.25
CA ILE A 43 10.63 -20.33 -52.18
C ILE A 43 11.39 -20.34 -53.51
N PHE A 44 12.72 -20.37 -53.50
CA PHE A 44 13.51 -20.45 -54.74
C PHE A 44 13.30 -21.73 -55.54
N THR A 45 13.13 -22.88 -54.87
CA THR A 45 12.96 -24.18 -55.55
C THR A 45 11.54 -24.42 -56.08
N PHE A 46 10.51 -23.87 -55.42
CA PHE A 46 9.11 -24.13 -55.77
C PHE A 46 8.44 -23.07 -56.65
N THR A 47 9.11 -21.94 -56.94
CA THR A 47 8.49 -20.84 -57.70
C THR A 47 8.47 -21.13 -59.21
N PRO A 48 7.30 -21.16 -59.88
CA PRO A 48 7.19 -21.18 -61.34
C PRO A 48 7.60 -19.83 -61.94
N SER A 49 8.16 -19.83 -63.16
CA SER A 49 8.49 -18.59 -63.87
C SER A 49 7.21 -17.90 -64.38
N PHE A 50 6.84 -16.77 -63.79
CA PHE A 50 5.70 -15.94 -64.24
C PHE A 50 6.15 -14.65 -64.94
N PHE A 51 7.44 -14.32 -64.91
CA PHE A 51 7.98 -13.14 -65.59
C PHE A 51 8.15 -13.38 -67.10
N GLY A 52 7.51 -12.53 -67.91
CA GLY A 52 7.52 -12.62 -69.38
C GLY A 52 7.91 -11.32 -70.11
N GLY A 53 8.58 -10.39 -69.42
CA GLY A 53 8.99 -9.09 -69.97
C GLY A 53 10.37 -9.09 -70.65
N ASP A 54 10.69 -7.95 -71.27
CA ASP A 54 11.99 -7.66 -71.91
C ASP A 54 13.10 -7.32 -70.87
N LEU A 55 14.37 -7.31 -71.25
CA LEU A 55 15.51 -7.08 -70.32
C LEU A 55 15.42 -5.74 -69.58
N ASP A 56 15.02 -4.67 -70.26
CA ASP A 56 14.89 -3.36 -69.63
C ASP A 56 13.75 -3.33 -68.60
N THR A 57 12.68 -4.09 -68.87
CA THR A 57 11.59 -4.28 -67.89
C THR A 57 12.08 -5.08 -66.69
N ALA A 58 12.93 -6.09 -66.90
CA ALA A 58 13.52 -6.89 -65.84
C ALA A 58 14.46 -6.08 -64.93
N ARG A 59 15.28 -5.20 -65.51
CA ARG A 59 16.17 -4.30 -64.77
C ARG A 59 15.40 -3.31 -63.92
N ASN A 60 14.41 -2.62 -64.52
CA ASN A 60 13.58 -1.69 -63.79
C ASN A 60 12.79 -2.39 -62.66
N TYR A 61 12.31 -3.60 -62.94
CA TYR A 61 11.61 -4.43 -61.96
C TYR A 61 12.50 -4.78 -60.76
N LEU A 62 13.68 -5.36 -60.97
CA LEU A 62 14.62 -5.71 -59.90
C LEU A 62 15.13 -4.48 -59.15
N GLY A 63 15.40 -3.37 -59.86
CA GLY A 63 15.77 -2.10 -59.24
C GLY A 63 14.66 -1.56 -58.32
N THR A 64 13.40 -1.63 -58.77
CA THR A 64 12.24 -1.24 -57.95
C THR A 64 12.07 -2.17 -56.75
N LEU A 65 12.27 -3.49 -56.91
CA LEU A 65 12.22 -4.46 -55.82
C LEU A 65 13.30 -4.19 -54.77
N ALA A 66 14.55 -4.00 -55.19
CA ALA A 66 15.67 -3.73 -54.29
C ALA A 66 15.45 -2.43 -53.50
N SER A 67 14.98 -1.36 -54.16
CA SER A 67 14.64 -0.08 -53.51
C SER A 67 13.48 -0.22 -52.50
N THR A 68 12.42 -0.95 -52.87
CA THR A 68 11.29 -1.21 -51.97
C THR A 68 11.71 -2.03 -50.75
N LEU A 69 12.52 -3.07 -50.94
CA LEU A 69 13.05 -3.88 -49.84
C LEU A 69 13.98 -3.07 -48.93
N ALA A 70 14.84 -2.21 -49.49
CA ALA A 70 15.68 -1.30 -48.72
C ALA A 70 14.85 -0.34 -47.86
N THR A 71 13.73 0.15 -48.40
CA THR A 71 12.77 1.00 -47.67
C THR A 71 12.11 0.23 -46.51
N ILE A 72 11.68 -1.03 -46.74
CA ILE A 72 11.12 -1.90 -45.69
C ILE A 72 12.14 -2.15 -44.58
N LEU A 73 13.40 -2.44 -44.96
CA LEU A 73 14.50 -2.62 -44.01
C LEU A 73 14.70 -1.35 -43.17
N ALA A 74 14.79 -0.18 -43.81
CA ALA A 74 14.93 1.10 -43.12
C ALA A 74 13.75 1.37 -42.15
N LEU A 75 12.51 1.08 -42.57
CA LEU A 75 11.34 1.22 -41.71
C LEU A 75 11.41 0.28 -40.50
N SER A 76 11.83 -0.97 -40.70
CA SER A 76 11.96 -1.94 -39.60
C SER A 76 12.99 -1.50 -38.56
N VAL A 77 14.14 -0.97 -39.01
CA VAL A 77 15.18 -0.42 -38.13
C VAL A 77 14.68 0.82 -37.39
N SER A 78 13.90 1.69 -38.04
CA SER A 78 13.28 2.84 -37.40
C SER A 78 12.31 2.44 -36.28
N VAL A 79 11.46 1.43 -36.52
CA VAL A 79 10.54 0.90 -35.51
C VAL A 79 11.29 0.29 -34.31
N ILE A 80 12.37 -0.47 -34.56
CA ILE A 80 13.28 -0.97 -33.52
C ILE A 80 13.80 0.19 -32.67
N MET A 81 14.33 1.22 -33.32
CA MET A 81 14.92 2.37 -32.64
C MET A 81 13.88 3.09 -31.77
N VAL A 82 12.68 3.37 -32.30
CA VAL A 82 11.60 4.00 -31.54
C VAL A 82 11.17 3.13 -30.36
N ALA A 83 11.07 1.82 -30.55
CA ALA A 83 10.73 0.91 -29.48
C ALA A 83 11.80 0.87 -28.38
N ILE A 84 13.10 0.82 -28.75
CA ILE A 84 14.22 0.94 -27.79
C ILE A 84 14.13 2.26 -27.03
N GLN A 85 13.91 3.38 -27.73
CA GLN A 85 13.80 4.70 -27.12
C GLN A 85 12.63 4.78 -26.14
N LEU A 86 11.44 4.31 -26.53
CA LEU A 86 10.27 4.24 -25.66
C LEU A 86 10.53 3.33 -24.46
N THR A 87 11.18 2.18 -24.68
CA THR A 87 11.49 1.25 -23.59
C THR A 87 12.52 1.84 -22.63
N ALA A 88 13.58 2.48 -23.11
CA ALA A 88 14.55 3.19 -22.27
C ALA A 88 13.90 4.36 -21.52
N SER A 89 12.98 5.07 -22.18
CA SER A 89 12.27 6.21 -21.62
C SER A 89 11.19 5.81 -20.63
N LYS A 90 10.63 4.58 -20.68
CA LYS A 90 9.55 4.12 -19.80
C LYS A 90 9.96 3.04 -18.79
N TYR A 91 11.03 2.30 -19.04
CA TYR A 91 11.44 1.17 -18.22
C TYR A 91 12.93 1.26 -17.84
N THR A 92 13.34 0.56 -16.79
CA THR A 92 14.72 0.55 -16.25
C THR A 92 15.71 0.00 -17.29
N HIS A 93 16.99 0.40 -17.22
CA HIS A 93 18.06 -0.01 -18.15
C HIS A 93 18.17 -1.54 -18.32
N ARG A 94 17.68 -2.32 -17.34
CA ARG A 94 17.63 -3.79 -17.34
C ARG A 94 16.58 -4.37 -18.31
N VAL A 95 15.49 -3.64 -18.60
CA VAL A 95 14.46 -4.04 -19.59
C VAL A 95 14.97 -3.83 -21.03
N LEU A 96 15.89 -2.89 -21.23
CA LEU A 96 16.56 -2.67 -22.51
C LEU A 96 17.30 -3.92 -23.01
N ASP A 97 17.91 -4.68 -22.08
CA ASP A 97 18.62 -5.93 -22.39
C ASP A 97 17.69 -6.98 -22.99
N PHE A 98 16.39 -6.98 -22.63
CA PHE A 98 15.41 -7.85 -23.28
C PHE A 98 15.28 -7.48 -24.75
N PHE A 99 15.20 -6.18 -25.06
CA PHE A 99 14.97 -5.69 -26.42
C PHE A 99 16.12 -6.05 -27.37
N VAL A 100 17.36 -5.89 -26.91
CA VAL A 100 18.57 -6.18 -27.69
C VAL A 100 18.81 -7.70 -27.82
N ARG A 101 18.39 -8.49 -26.83
CA ARG A 101 18.59 -9.95 -26.83
C ARG A 101 17.51 -10.73 -27.58
N PHE A 102 16.49 -10.09 -28.15
CA PHE A 102 15.49 -10.83 -28.93
C PHE A 102 16.10 -11.40 -30.22
N PRO A 103 16.25 -12.74 -30.31
CA PRO A 103 16.88 -13.40 -31.46
C PRO A 103 16.09 -13.20 -32.76
N PHE A 104 14.82 -12.83 -32.64
CA PHE A 104 13.93 -12.59 -33.77
C PHE A 104 14.31 -11.35 -34.59
N ASN A 105 14.72 -10.26 -33.94
CA ASN A 105 15.08 -9.02 -34.65
C ASN A 105 16.25 -9.27 -35.62
N ALA A 106 17.24 -10.05 -35.17
CA ALA A 106 18.40 -10.41 -36.00
C ALA A 106 18.01 -11.31 -37.19
N SER A 107 17.11 -12.29 -36.98
CA SER A 107 16.65 -13.18 -38.06
C SER A 107 15.85 -12.43 -39.12
N LEU A 108 14.97 -11.51 -38.69
CA LEU A 108 14.15 -10.70 -39.59
C LEU A 108 15.00 -9.75 -40.44
N LEU A 109 15.95 -9.04 -39.79
CA LEU A 109 16.90 -8.17 -40.49
C LEU A 109 17.77 -8.96 -41.48
N SER A 110 18.23 -10.16 -41.09
CA SER A 110 19.00 -11.04 -41.97
C SER A 110 18.18 -11.52 -43.17
N PHE A 111 16.89 -11.81 -42.97
CA PHE A 111 15.97 -12.20 -44.06
C PHE A 111 15.74 -11.05 -45.06
N TYR A 112 15.53 -9.83 -44.56
CA TYR A 112 15.41 -8.64 -45.41
C TYR A 112 16.70 -8.35 -46.17
N LEU A 113 17.83 -8.37 -45.47
CA LEU A 113 19.14 -8.14 -46.08
C LEU A 113 19.48 -9.21 -47.12
N GLY A 114 19.21 -10.49 -46.82
CA GLY A 114 19.41 -11.60 -47.75
C GLY A 114 18.58 -11.44 -49.03
N THR A 115 17.32 -11.01 -48.90
CA THR A 115 16.46 -10.76 -50.07
C THR A 115 16.98 -9.59 -50.91
N ILE A 116 17.46 -8.51 -50.29
CA ILE A 116 18.07 -7.37 -51.00
C ILE A 116 19.32 -7.80 -51.75
N VAL A 117 20.21 -8.53 -51.09
CA VAL A 117 21.46 -9.04 -51.70
C VAL A 117 21.12 -9.97 -52.87
N HIS A 118 20.11 -10.81 -52.76
CA HIS A 118 19.68 -11.67 -53.85
C HIS A 118 19.12 -10.87 -55.04
N ALA A 119 18.28 -9.87 -54.82
CA ALA A 119 17.75 -9.02 -55.88
C ALA A 119 18.87 -8.25 -56.60
N ILE A 120 19.88 -7.75 -55.86
CA ILE A 120 21.06 -7.09 -56.44
C ILE A 120 21.91 -8.09 -57.23
N TYR A 121 22.12 -9.30 -56.69
CA TYR A 121 22.86 -10.36 -57.37
C TYR A 121 22.18 -10.76 -58.69
N MET A 122 20.85 -10.87 -58.72
CA MET A 122 20.08 -11.10 -59.94
C MET A 122 20.24 -9.94 -60.94
N LEU A 123 20.26 -8.69 -60.45
CA LEU A 123 20.46 -7.51 -61.29
C LEU A 123 21.84 -7.53 -61.97
N SER A 124 22.90 -7.88 -61.24
CA SER A 124 24.25 -8.02 -61.79
C SER A 124 24.33 -9.11 -62.86
N LEU A 125 23.58 -10.21 -62.71
CA LEU A 125 23.56 -11.28 -63.72
C LEU A 125 22.93 -10.85 -65.05
N ILE A 126 22.05 -9.85 -65.09
CA ILE A 126 21.39 -9.39 -66.32
C ILE A 126 22.35 -8.61 -67.23
N GLU A 127 23.42 -8.03 -66.70
CA GLU A 127 24.39 -7.25 -67.48
C GLU A 127 25.21 -8.12 -68.46
N ASP A 128 25.37 -9.42 -68.17
CA ASP A 128 26.25 -10.33 -68.92
C ASP A 128 25.54 -11.13 -70.04
N PHE A 129 24.26 -10.88 -70.34
CA PHE A 129 23.49 -11.67 -71.33
C PHE A 129 23.34 -11.00 -72.71
N PRO A 130 23.75 -11.66 -73.81
CA PRO A 130 23.70 -11.11 -75.16
C PRO A 130 22.34 -11.31 -75.91
N GLY A 131 21.22 -11.50 -75.21
CA GLY A 131 19.91 -11.75 -75.85
C GLY A 131 18.75 -10.94 -75.27
N ASP A 132 17.68 -10.75 -76.04
CA ASP A 132 16.51 -9.89 -75.70
C ASP A 132 15.58 -10.46 -74.61
N LYS A 133 15.83 -11.67 -74.08
CA LYS A 133 14.99 -12.26 -73.03
C LYS A 133 15.83 -12.86 -71.91
N PRO A 134 15.43 -12.68 -70.64
CA PRO A 134 16.13 -13.30 -69.52
C PRO A 134 16.03 -14.84 -69.62
N PRO A 135 17.12 -15.58 -69.33
CA PRO A 135 17.09 -17.03 -69.22
C PRO A 135 16.02 -17.51 -68.23
N ALA A 136 15.44 -18.69 -68.48
CA ALA A 136 14.37 -19.25 -67.63
C ALA A 136 14.74 -19.32 -66.14
N LYS A 137 16.02 -19.58 -65.82
CA LYS A 137 16.54 -19.58 -64.44
C LYS A 137 16.52 -18.20 -63.79
N ILE A 138 16.80 -17.14 -64.55
CA ILE A 138 16.76 -15.75 -64.06
C ILE A 138 15.30 -15.29 -63.89
N ALA A 139 14.43 -15.61 -64.85
CA ALA A 139 13.00 -15.34 -64.74
C ALA A 139 12.36 -16.04 -63.52
N GLN A 140 12.83 -17.24 -63.18
CA GLN A 140 12.46 -17.95 -61.96
C GLN A 140 12.94 -17.22 -60.69
N GLY A 141 14.21 -16.81 -60.65
CA GLY A 141 14.79 -16.03 -59.55
C GLY A 141 14.04 -14.71 -59.30
N MET A 142 13.72 -13.98 -60.36
CA MET A 142 12.92 -12.75 -60.29
C MET A 142 11.49 -12.99 -59.78
N SER A 143 10.87 -14.10 -60.18
CA SER A 143 9.53 -14.47 -59.68
C SER A 143 9.60 -14.82 -58.18
N ALA A 144 10.70 -15.43 -57.73
CA ALA A 144 10.94 -15.70 -56.32
C ALA A 144 11.19 -14.41 -55.52
N ASP A 145 11.91 -13.43 -56.09
CA ASP A 145 12.11 -12.12 -55.46
C ASP A 145 10.79 -11.36 -55.25
N LEU A 146 9.80 -11.51 -56.15
CA LEU A 146 8.45 -10.98 -55.94
C LEU A 146 7.78 -11.57 -54.70
N LEU A 147 7.83 -12.90 -54.59
CA LEU A 147 7.22 -13.63 -53.50
C LEU A 147 7.92 -13.30 -52.18
N LEU A 148 9.25 -13.16 -52.21
CA LEU A 148 10.03 -12.71 -51.07
C LEU A 148 9.69 -11.27 -50.69
N LEU A 149 9.47 -10.35 -51.64
CA LEU A 149 8.99 -9.00 -51.33
C LEU A 149 7.63 -9.04 -50.64
N ILE A 150 6.68 -9.80 -51.16
CA ILE A 150 5.35 -9.95 -50.55
C ILE A 150 5.49 -10.53 -49.13
N ALA A 151 6.31 -11.56 -48.97
CA ALA A 151 6.61 -12.15 -47.66
C ALA A 151 7.27 -11.14 -46.71
N CYS A 152 8.21 -10.31 -47.19
CA CYS A 152 8.85 -9.26 -46.41
C CYS A 152 7.83 -8.22 -45.92
N PHE A 153 6.90 -7.82 -46.79
CA PHE A 153 5.83 -6.88 -46.45
C PHE A 153 4.87 -7.44 -45.40
N PHE A 154 4.40 -8.70 -45.56
CA PHE A 154 3.57 -9.34 -44.54
C PHE A 154 4.32 -9.51 -43.22
N SER A 155 5.60 -9.89 -43.28
CA SER A 155 6.45 -10.02 -42.10
C SER A 155 6.64 -8.68 -41.37
N LEU A 156 6.69 -7.57 -42.10
CA LEU A 156 6.76 -6.22 -41.52
C LEU A 156 5.48 -5.86 -40.76
N LEU A 157 4.31 -6.19 -41.31
CA LEU A 157 3.03 -5.96 -40.64
C LEU A 157 2.91 -6.78 -39.35
N ILE A 158 3.32 -8.06 -39.40
CA ILE A 158 3.37 -8.92 -38.21
C ILE A 158 4.34 -8.34 -37.18
N TYR A 159 5.49 -7.87 -37.64
CA TYR A 159 6.50 -7.27 -36.78
C TYR A 159 5.99 -6.02 -36.06
N LEU A 160 5.35 -5.10 -36.79
CA LEU A 160 4.77 -3.89 -36.20
C LEU A 160 3.73 -4.24 -35.12
N TYR A 161 2.84 -5.20 -35.41
CA TYR A 161 1.87 -5.67 -34.43
C TYR A 161 2.55 -6.21 -33.17
N PHE A 162 3.62 -6.99 -33.33
CA PHE A 162 4.36 -7.56 -32.21
C PHE A 162 5.03 -6.48 -31.35
N VAL A 163 5.70 -5.50 -31.98
CA VAL A 163 6.33 -4.39 -31.28
C VAL A 163 5.29 -3.60 -30.45
N ILE A 164 4.10 -3.36 -31.00
CA ILE A 164 3.02 -2.68 -30.27
C ILE A 164 2.56 -3.50 -29.06
N GLN A 165 2.46 -4.83 -29.16
CA GLN A 165 2.09 -5.69 -28.02
C GLN A 165 3.19 -5.79 -26.97
N LEU A 166 4.46 -5.69 -27.37
CA LEU A 166 5.60 -5.69 -26.45
C LEU A 166 5.73 -4.39 -25.67
N LEU A 167 5.34 -3.25 -26.26
CA LEU A 167 5.38 -1.95 -25.60
C LEU A 167 4.37 -1.84 -24.45
N LYS A 168 3.42 -2.78 -24.36
CA LYS A 168 2.47 -2.85 -23.25
C LYS A 168 3.17 -3.21 -21.94
N PRO A 169 3.00 -2.40 -20.90
CA PRO A 169 3.67 -2.62 -19.61
C PRO A 169 3.30 -3.97 -18.99
N GLU A 170 2.08 -4.46 -19.22
CA GLU A 170 1.62 -5.74 -18.68
C GLU A 170 2.46 -6.91 -19.21
N THR A 171 2.86 -6.87 -20.49
CA THR A 171 3.70 -7.90 -21.10
C THR A 171 5.08 -7.96 -20.45
N ILE A 172 5.65 -6.77 -20.16
CA ILE A 172 6.99 -6.64 -19.55
C ILE A 172 6.96 -7.11 -18.09
N VAL A 173 5.99 -6.64 -17.32
CA VAL A 173 5.81 -7.03 -15.91
C VAL A 173 5.59 -8.54 -15.80
N GLN A 174 4.77 -9.15 -16.66
CA GLN A 174 4.59 -10.62 -16.70
C GLN A 174 5.87 -11.38 -17.07
N ALA A 175 6.71 -10.82 -17.93
CA ALA A 175 8.00 -11.45 -18.26
C ALA A 175 8.92 -11.44 -17.03
N ILE A 176 9.02 -10.29 -16.33
CA ILE A 176 9.80 -10.14 -15.10
C ILE A 176 9.27 -11.06 -14.00
N GLN A 177 7.94 -11.18 -13.84
CA GLN A 177 7.30 -12.07 -12.87
C GLN A 177 7.68 -13.54 -13.11
N ARG A 178 7.81 -13.98 -14.37
CA ARG A 178 8.21 -15.36 -14.68
C ARG A 178 9.67 -15.63 -14.32
N GLU A 179 10.56 -14.68 -14.59
CA GLU A 179 11.96 -14.76 -14.13
C GLU A 179 12.05 -14.77 -12.62
N TYR A 180 11.25 -13.93 -11.96
CA TYR A 180 11.12 -13.92 -10.51
C TYR A 180 10.75 -15.32 -9.99
N LEU A 181 9.69 -15.94 -10.52
CA LEU A 181 9.25 -17.27 -10.09
C LEU A 181 10.33 -18.33 -10.32
N ALA A 182 11.12 -18.22 -11.39
CA ALA A 182 12.22 -19.13 -11.67
C ALA A 182 13.39 -18.96 -10.66
N ALA A 183 13.80 -17.72 -10.39
CA ALA A 183 14.85 -17.42 -9.41
C ALA A 183 14.42 -17.82 -7.99
N TYR A 184 13.19 -17.49 -7.62
CA TYR A 184 12.62 -17.81 -6.31
C TYR A 184 12.56 -19.31 -6.06
N ARG A 185 12.10 -20.10 -7.04
CA ARG A 185 12.05 -21.57 -6.95
C ARG A 185 13.44 -22.21 -6.89
N SER A 186 14.45 -21.54 -7.42
CA SER A 186 15.84 -22.00 -7.39
C SER A 186 16.56 -21.65 -6.07
N GLY A 187 15.90 -20.91 -5.17
CA GLY A 187 16.46 -20.46 -3.89
C GLY A 187 17.33 -19.20 -3.98
N GLU A 188 17.35 -18.52 -5.13
CA GLU A 188 18.14 -17.31 -5.37
C GLU A 188 17.35 -16.06 -4.95
N TYR A 189 17.22 -15.83 -3.63
CA TYR A 189 16.40 -14.73 -3.09
C TYR A 189 16.88 -13.33 -3.53
N GLU A 190 18.19 -13.11 -3.66
CA GLU A 190 18.73 -11.84 -4.16
C GLU A 190 18.30 -11.57 -5.61
N SER A 191 18.46 -12.57 -6.49
CA SER A 191 18.03 -12.45 -7.89
C SER A 191 16.52 -12.31 -8.00
N ALA A 192 15.74 -12.93 -7.11
CA ALA A 192 14.30 -12.76 -7.05
C ALA A 192 13.93 -11.32 -6.62
N LEU A 193 14.58 -10.81 -5.57
CA LEU A 193 14.37 -9.45 -5.09
C LEU A 193 14.70 -8.42 -6.18
N ASP A 194 15.78 -8.61 -6.92
CA ASP A 194 16.17 -7.78 -8.07
C ASP A 194 15.04 -7.63 -9.11
N LYS A 195 14.18 -8.65 -9.27
CA LYS A 195 13.01 -8.61 -10.17
C LYS A 195 11.85 -7.83 -9.57
N VAL A 196 11.62 -7.97 -8.26
CA VAL A 196 10.63 -7.17 -7.53
C VAL A 196 11.02 -5.69 -7.56
N GLU A 197 12.30 -5.37 -7.37
CA GLU A 197 12.80 -3.99 -7.46
C GLU A 197 12.60 -3.39 -8.85
N GLN A 198 12.78 -4.17 -9.91
CA GLN A 198 12.49 -3.72 -11.27
C GLN A 198 11.00 -3.38 -11.47
N ILE A 199 10.08 -4.24 -11.02
CA ILE A 199 8.64 -3.95 -11.10
C ILE A 199 8.29 -2.73 -10.25
N CYS A 200 8.91 -2.59 -9.08
CA CYS A 200 8.75 -1.42 -8.21
C CYS A 200 9.19 -0.13 -8.91
N ASP A 201 10.34 -0.13 -9.59
CA ASP A 201 10.83 1.04 -10.34
C ASP A 201 9.91 1.40 -11.51
N ILE A 202 9.32 0.40 -12.18
CA ILE A 202 8.28 0.61 -13.20
C ILE A 202 7.05 1.26 -12.56
N ALA A 203 6.60 0.77 -11.39
CA ALA A 203 5.46 1.33 -10.68
C ALA A 203 5.70 2.80 -10.29
N LYS A 204 6.85 3.11 -9.69
CA LYS A 204 7.25 4.47 -9.30
C LYS A 204 7.23 5.42 -10.51
N LYS A 205 7.76 4.95 -11.64
CA LYS A 205 7.81 5.73 -12.88
C LYS A 205 6.43 5.93 -13.50
N ALA A 206 5.61 4.89 -13.53
CA ALA A 206 4.23 4.98 -14.00
C ALA A 206 3.43 6.02 -13.19
N VAL A 207 3.61 6.06 -11.87
CA VAL A 207 3.02 7.09 -11.00
C VAL A 207 3.50 8.49 -11.39
N SER A 208 4.81 8.67 -11.58
CA SER A 208 5.36 9.98 -12.03
C SER A 208 4.88 10.40 -13.42
N GLU A 209 4.52 9.46 -14.28
CA GLU A 209 3.94 9.71 -15.61
C GLU A 209 2.39 9.78 -15.59
N MET A 210 1.76 9.76 -14.40
CA MET A 210 0.30 9.74 -14.21
C MET A 210 -0.41 8.55 -14.87
N ASP A 211 0.29 7.43 -15.02
CA ASP A 211 -0.25 6.14 -15.48
C ASP A 211 -0.62 5.26 -14.29
N ALA A 212 -1.76 5.59 -13.67
CA ALA A 212 -2.27 4.88 -12.50
C ALA A 212 -2.59 3.40 -12.79
N VAL A 213 -3.05 3.07 -14.00
CA VAL A 213 -3.42 1.69 -14.38
C VAL A 213 -2.19 0.79 -14.36
N THR A 214 -1.10 1.24 -14.99
CA THR A 214 0.16 0.49 -14.97
C THR A 214 0.74 0.40 -13.56
N ALA A 215 0.66 1.48 -12.79
CA ALA A 215 1.15 1.49 -11.41
C ALA A 215 0.40 0.48 -10.51
N VAL A 216 -0.94 0.48 -10.57
CA VAL A 216 -1.79 -0.49 -9.86
C VAL A 216 -1.43 -1.91 -10.29
N TYR A 217 -1.31 -2.16 -11.60
CA TYR A 217 -0.94 -3.48 -12.11
C TYR A 217 0.41 -3.97 -11.57
N CYS A 218 1.40 -3.08 -11.45
CA CYS A 218 2.69 -3.43 -10.87
C CYS A 218 2.58 -3.79 -9.38
N VAL A 219 1.81 -3.02 -8.61
CA VAL A 219 1.57 -3.28 -7.18
C VAL A 219 0.85 -4.62 -6.98
N GLU A 220 -0.18 -4.90 -7.77
CA GLU A 220 -0.90 -6.18 -7.78
C GLU A 220 0.01 -7.35 -8.18
N ASN A 221 0.93 -7.15 -9.13
CA ASN A 221 1.87 -8.18 -9.51
C ASN A 221 2.87 -8.49 -8.37
N ILE A 222 3.33 -7.46 -7.65
CA ILE A 222 4.16 -7.63 -6.45
C ILE A 222 3.39 -8.43 -5.39
N ALA A 223 2.11 -8.10 -5.17
CA ALA A 223 1.25 -8.83 -4.24
C ALA A 223 1.10 -10.31 -4.62
N GLU A 224 0.83 -10.60 -5.89
CA GLU A 224 0.72 -11.97 -6.39
C GLU A 224 2.03 -12.75 -6.16
N MET A 225 3.19 -12.14 -6.43
CA MET A 225 4.49 -12.73 -6.15
C MET A 225 4.69 -13.03 -4.65
N MET A 226 4.14 -12.20 -3.77
CA MET A 226 4.14 -12.41 -2.32
C MET A 226 3.14 -13.44 -1.84
N HIS A 227 2.06 -13.70 -2.57
CA HIS A 227 1.15 -14.81 -2.27
C HIS A 227 1.83 -16.18 -2.38
N PHE A 228 2.72 -16.35 -3.36
CA PHE A 228 3.47 -17.60 -3.55
C PHE A 228 4.74 -17.71 -2.72
N ALA A 229 5.19 -16.64 -2.06
CA ALA A 229 6.39 -16.65 -1.24
C ALA A 229 6.17 -17.42 0.08
N LYS A 230 7.17 -18.19 0.49
CA LYS A 230 7.24 -18.82 1.81
C LYS A 230 7.27 -17.74 2.88
N LEU A 231 6.33 -17.82 3.82
CA LEU A 231 6.25 -16.88 4.93
C LEU A 231 7.40 -17.13 5.93
N PRO A 232 7.94 -16.07 6.56
CA PRO A 232 8.96 -16.22 7.59
C PRO A 232 8.43 -17.04 8.77
N SER A 233 9.24 -17.93 9.35
CA SER A 233 8.89 -18.77 10.49
C SER A 233 9.86 -18.57 11.65
N SER A 234 9.41 -18.74 12.90
CA SER A 234 10.19 -18.52 14.13
C SER A 234 11.48 -19.35 14.25
N GLU A 235 11.54 -20.54 13.62
CA GLU A 235 12.68 -21.47 13.73
C GLU A 235 13.72 -21.36 12.59
N GLN A 236 13.47 -20.65 11.48
CA GLN A 236 14.37 -20.65 10.31
C GLN A 236 14.49 -19.31 9.55
N ALA A 237 15.75 -18.86 9.52
CA ALA A 237 16.49 -18.00 8.56
C ALA A 237 16.12 -16.51 8.46
N ASP A 238 17.03 -15.68 8.99
CA ASP A 238 17.12 -14.23 8.78
C ASP A 238 16.93 -13.81 7.30
N ASP A 239 17.30 -14.68 6.35
CA ASP A 239 17.21 -14.41 4.91
C ASP A 239 15.77 -14.25 4.39
N VAL A 240 14.82 -15.07 4.87
CA VAL A 240 13.41 -14.95 4.45
C VAL A 240 12.80 -13.69 5.08
N LEU A 241 13.09 -13.41 6.34
CA LEU A 241 12.64 -12.20 6.99
C LEU A 241 13.20 -10.96 6.28
N TRP A 242 14.50 -10.96 5.96
CA TRP A 242 15.18 -9.90 5.19
C TRP A 242 14.52 -9.68 3.83
N TYR A 243 14.18 -10.77 3.13
CA TYR A 243 13.51 -10.71 1.83
C TYR A 243 12.14 -10.00 1.95
N HIS A 244 11.33 -10.39 2.93
CA HIS A 244 10.04 -9.75 3.19
C HIS A 244 10.18 -8.29 3.67
N GLU A 245 11.18 -7.98 4.49
CA GLU A 245 11.50 -6.62 4.93
C GLU A 245 11.81 -5.70 3.74
N ARG A 246 12.63 -6.18 2.80
CA ARG A 246 13.00 -5.43 1.60
C ARG A 246 11.81 -5.10 0.73
N ILE A 247 10.86 -6.02 0.60
CA ILE A 247 9.66 -5.83 -0.22
C ILE A 247 8.71 -4.82 0.42
N VAL A 248 8.52 -4.90 1.75
CA VAL A 248 7.80 -3.85 2.48
C VAL A 248 8.47 -2.49 2.29
N GLY A 249 9.80 -2.44 2.31
CA GLY A 249 10.57 -1.23 1.98
C GLY A 249 10.31 -0.70 0.56
N GLN A 250 10.21 -1.59 -0.43
CA GLN A 250 9.87 -1.21 -1.81
C GLN A 250 8.45 -0.65 -1.91
N LEU A 251 7.46 -1.25 -1.25
CA LEU A 251 6.08 -0.74 -1.18
C LEU A 251 6.01 0.64 -0.50
N VAL A 252 6.76 0.85 0.59
CA VAL A 252 6.90 2.19 1.21
C VAL A 252 7.52 3.20 0.24
N GLY A 253 8.47 2.75 -0.59
CA GLY A 253 9.06 3.56 -1.65
C GLY A 253 8.04 3.99 -2.71
N ILE A 254 7.17 3.07 -3.14
CA ILE A 254 6.05 3.38 -4.06
C ILE A 254 5.09 4.36 -3.38
N ALA A 255 4.66 4.07 -2.15
CA ALA A 255 3.75 4.92 -1.37
C ALA A 255 4.27 6.37 -1.28
N SER A 256 5.57 6.55 -1.05
CA SER A 256 6.17 7.88 -0.92
C SER A 256 6.03 8.71 -2.20
N ILE A 257 6.12 8.06 -3.38
CA ILE A 257 5.94 8.73 -4.67
C ILE A 257 4.44 8.94 -4.97
N THR A 258 3.59 7.95 -4.71
CA THR A 258 2.13 8.07 -4.96
C THR A 258 1.49 9.17 -4.12
N PHE A 259 1.88 9.30 -2.85
CA PHE A 259 1.39 10.36 -1.98
C PHE A 259 1.91 11.74 -2.39
N LYS A 260 3.16 11.81 -2.87
CA LYS A 260 3.73 13.06 -3.40
C LYS A 260 2.98 13.54 -4.65
N GLU A 261 2.70 12.62 -5.59
CA GLU A 261 1.98 12.92 -6.84
C GLU A 261 0.45 12.97 -6.66
N ARG A 262 -0.07 12.68 -5.45
CA ARG A 262 -1.50 12.65 -5.10
C ARG A 262 -2.33 11.64 -5.91
N GLU A 263 -1.70 10.55 -6.34
CA GLU A 263 -2.36 9.42 -7.01
C GLU A 263 -3.08 8.54 -5.98
N LEU A 264 -4.33 8.89 -5.66
CA LEU A 264 -5.10 8.26 -4.58
C LEU A 264 -5.43 6.79 -4.83
N ALA A 265 -5.68 6.39 -6.08
CA ALA A 265 -5.99 5.01 -6.43
C ALA A 265 -4.80 4.08 -6.17
N VAL A 266 -3.61 4.45 -6.64
CA VAL A 266 -2.38 3.69 -6.40
C VAL A 266 -2.03 3.71 -4.91
N SER A 267 -2.17 4.86 -4.25
CA SER A 267 -1.90 5.00 -2.83
C SER A 267 -2.78 4.09 -1.97
N GLY A 268 -4.09 4.05 -2.23
CA GLY A 268 -5.03 3.15 -1.56
C GLY A 268 -4.66 1.69 -1.78
N ARG A 269 -4.31 1.32 -3.02
CA ARG A 269 -3.88 -0.05 -3.32
C ARG A 269 -2.62 -0.46 -2.56
N VAL A 270 -1.61 0.41 -2.48
CA VAL A 270 -0.38 0.12 -1.70
C VAL A 270 -0.69 -0.07 -0.21
N LEU A 271 -1.59 0.74 0.36
CA LEU A 271 -2.00 0.57 1.76
C LEU A 271 -2.79 -0.72 1.98
N GLU A 272 -3.62 -1.15 1.03
CA GLU A 272 -4.31 -2.44 1.06
C GLU A 272 -3.33 -3.62 1.00
N GLU A 273 -2.34 -3.58 0.10
CA GLU A 273 -1.35 -4.65 0.00
C GLU A 273 -0.51 -4.82 1.26
N LEU A 274 -0.08 -3.70 1.86
CA LEU A 274 0.57 -3.73 3.16
C LEU A 274 -0.33 -4.35 4.23
N HIS A 275 -1.64 -4.12 4.16
CA HIS A 275 -2.60 -4.66 5.13
C HIS A 275 -2.72 -6.18 4.99
N GLU A 276 -2.91 -6.66 3.76
CA GLU A 276 -2.99 -8.09 3.47
C GLU A 276 -1.70 -8.82 3.88
N MET A 277 -0.54 -8.24 3.59
CA MET A 277 0.75 -8.78 4.04
C MET A 277 0.84 -8.83 5.57
N GLY A 278 0.45 -7.75 6.26
CA GLY A 278 0.43 -7.68 7.72
C GLY A 278 -0.47 -8.74 8.36
N MET A 279 -1.67 -8.95 7.81
CA MET A 279 -2.60 -9.99 8.25
C MET A 279 -2.03 -11.39 8.05
N ARG A 280 -1.42 -11.67 6.89
CA ARG A 280 -0.79 -12.97 6.62
C ARG A 280 0.41 -13.24 7.54
N TYR A 281 1.20 -12.23 7.88
CA TYR A 281 2.28 -12.37 8.88
C TYR A 281 1.73 -12.61 10.29
N ALA A 282 0.63 -11.96 10.64
CA ALA A 282 -0.06 -12.17 11.90
C ALA A 282 -0.61 -13.61 12.03
N GLU A 283 -1.10 -14.19 10.94
CA GLU A 283 -1.58 -15.59 10.87
C GLU A 283 -0.44 -16.62 10.88
N SER A 284 0.66 -16.36 10.18
CA SER A 284 1.78 -17.30 9.96
C SER A 284 2.83 -17.36 11.08
N GLU A 285 2.46 -17.00 12.30
CA GLU A 285 3.35 -17.02 13.48
C GLU A 285 4.50 -15.99 13.50
N SER A 286 4.78 -15.25 12.41
CA SER A 286 5.88 -14.27 12.34
C SER A 286 5.50 -12.85 12.78
N LEU A 287 5.57 -12.60 14.09
CA LEU A 287 5.31 -11.27 14.66
C LEU A 287 6.34 -10.22 14.23
N LYS A 288 7.59 -10.62 14.00
CA LYS A 288 8.65 -9.71 13.52
C LYS A 288 8.29 -9.11 12.16
N ALA A 289 7.85 -9.95 11.22
CA ALA A 289 7.42 -9.49 9.90
C ALA A 289 6.17 -8.59 9.97
N ALA A 290 5.20 -8.96 10.82
CA ALA A 290 4.04 -8.11 11.07
C ALA A 290 4.42 -6.75 11.68
N SER A 291 5.41 -6.70 12.58
CA SER A 291 5.90 -5.43 13.15
C SER A 291 6.52 -4.51 12.10
N ILE A 292 7.24 -5.05 11.12
CA ILE A 292 7.80 -4.27 10.01
C ILE A 292 6.67 -3.58 9.23
N VAL A 293 5.53 -4.25 9.02
CA VAL A 293 4.36 -3.64 8.39
C VAL A 293 3.76 -2.52 9.26
N LEU A 294 3.69 -2.71 10.59
CA LEU A 294 3.22 -1.64 11.48
C LEU A 294 4.14 -0.41 11.43
N ASP A 295 5.46 -0.63 11.40
CA ASP A 295 6.43 0.45 11.28
C ASP A 295 6.37 1.13 9.90
N ALA A 296 6.06 0.37 8.84
CA ALA A 296 5.83 0.90 7.50
C ALA A 296 4.65 1.87 7.45
N TYR A 297 3.50 1.54 8.05
CA TYR A 297 2.38 2.49 8.15
C TYR A 297 2.76 3.75 8.94
N ALA A 298 3.43 3.60 10.08
CA ALA A 298 3.87 4.75 10.88
C ALA A 298 4.84 5.65 10.09
N LEU A 299 5.75 5.04 9.32
CA LEU A 299 6.70 5.73 8.45
C LEU A 299 6.00 6.47 7.30
N ILE A 300 5.05 5.81 6.63
CA ILE A 300 4.24 6.41 5.56
C ILE A 300 3.47 7.62 6.08
N VAL A 301 2.76 7.47 7.21
CA VAL A 301 1.99 8.56 7.79
C VAL A 301 2.90 9.73 8.15
N ARG A 302 4.01 9.46 8.86
CA ARG A 302 4.95 10.48 9.32
C ARG A 302 5.58 11.26 8.18
N ASN A 303 6.02 10.57 7.13
CA ASN A 303 6.84 11.18 6.09
C ASN A 303 6.02 11.76 4.94
N ASN A 304 4.85 11.18 4.64
CA ASN A 304 4.14 11.46 3.39
C ASN A 304 2.72 12.00 3.58
N LEU A 305 2.05 11.71 4.71
CA LEU A 305 0.63 12.06 4.87
C LEU A 305 0.40 13.29 5.76
N VAL A 306 1.11 13.37 6.88
CA VAL A 306 0.89 14.43 7.86
C VAL A 306 1.28 15.80 7.30
N GLY A 307 0.38 16.76 7.41
CA GLY A 307 0.53 18.13 6.89
C GLY A 307 0.11 18.27 5.42
N GLN A 308 -0.39 17.20 4.79
CA GLN A 308 -0.79 17.18 3.38
C GLN A 308 -2.31 17.16 3.17
N GLN A 309 -3.11 17.31 4.24
CA GLN A 309 -4.59 17.30 4.19
C GLN A 309 -5.19 15.98 3.66
N MET A 310 -4.46 14.87 3.73
CA MET A 310 -4.92 13.54 3.29
C MET A 310 -5.51 12.74 4.45
N MET A 311 -6.46 13.33 5.19
CA MET A 311 -6.99 12.74 6.43
C MET A 311 -7.61 11.35 6.21
N ASN A 312 -8.24 11.10 5.06
CA ASN A 312 -8.81 9.80 4.73
C ASN A 312 -7.75 8.69 4.65
N MET A 313 -6.55 8.99 4.12
CA MET A 313 -5.45 8.02 4.01
C MET A 313 -4.78 7.77 5.36
N ILE A 314 -4.72 8.80 6.22
CA ILE A 314 -4.29 8.66 7.62
C ILE A 314 -5.27 7.77 8.37
N GLN A 315 -6.58 7.98 8.18
CA GLN A 315 -7.63 7.15 8.76
C GLN A 315 -7.47 5.69 8.36
N GLN A 316 -7.33 5.41 7.06
CA GLN A 316 -7.14 4.06 6.53
C GLN A 316 -5.88 3.40 7.11
N SER A 317 -4.77 4.14 7.24
CA SER A 317 -3.54 3.63 7.83
C SER A 317 -3.71 3.27 9.32
N VAL A 318 -4.44 4.10 10.08
CA VAL A 318 -4.79 3.83 11.49
C VAL A 318 -5.71 2.61 11.60
N GLU A 319 -6.68 2.49 10.70
CA GLU A 319 -7.61 1.36 10.62
C GLU A 319 -6.86 0.03 10.39
N HIS A 320 -5.94 0.01 9.42
CA HIS A 320 -5.13 -1.17 9.12
C HIS A 320 -4.15 -1.54 10.23
N LEU A 321 -3.51 -0.55 10.87
CA LEU A 321 -2.63 -0.76 12.02
C LEU A 321 -3.37 -1.44 13.18
N PHE A 322 -4.55 -0.93 13.54
CA PHE A 322 -5.29 -1.49 14.66
C PHE A 322 -5.90 -2.85 14.31
N SER A 323 -6.39 -3.06 13.08
CA SER A 323 -7.03 -4.33 12.71
C SER A 323 -6.06 -5.50 12.77
N ILE A 324 -4.81 -5.33 12.28
CA ILE A 324 -3.73 -6.30 12.42
C ILE A 324 -3.45 -6.57 13.91
N THR A 325 -3.41 -5.52 14.72
CA THR A 325 -3.14 -5.63 16.15
C THR A 325 -4.25 -6.38 16.90
N CYS A 326 -5.51 -6.06 16.61
CA CYS A 326 -6.68 -6.74 17.16
C CYS A 326 -6.66 -8.22 16.80
N HIS A 327 -6.36 -8.55 15.54
CA HIS A 327 -6.25 -9.93 15.09
C HIS A 327 -5.21 -10.70 15.93
N VAL A 328 -4.00 -10.18 16.09
CA VAL A 328 -2.93 -10.81 16.90
C VAL A 328 -3.35 -11.00 18.37
N VAL A 329 -4.02 -10.02 18.98
CA VAL A 329 -4.47 -10.09 20.38
C VAL A 329 -5.58 -11.14 20.59
N GLN A 330 -6.39 -11.38 19.57
CA GLN A 330 -7.48 -12.36 19.59
C GLN A 330 -7.02 -13.78 19.25
N SER A 331 -6.10 -13.92 18.28
CA SER A 331 -5.69 -15.23 17.76
C SER A 331 -4.57 -15.90 18.56
N ARG A 332 -3.82 -15.15 19.39
CA ARG A 332 -2.61 -15.68 20.05
C ARG A 332 -2.60 -15.57 21.58
N PRO A 333 -1.87 -16.49 22.26
CA PRO A 333 -1.55 -16.34 23.67
C PRO A 333 -0.59 -15.16 23.90
N LEU A 334 -0.65 -14.58 25.10
CA LEU A 334 0.13 -13.42 25.49
C LEU A 334 1.54 -13.79 25.97
N CYS A 335 2.37 -14.29 25.06
CA CYS A 335 3.81 -14.44 25.29
C CYS A 335 4.53 -13.08 25.21
N THR A 336 5.82 -13.06 25.59
CA THR A 336 6.66 -11.84 25.59
C THR A 336 6.70 -11.16 24.22
N GLU A 337 6.78 -11.94 23.13
CA GLU A 337 6.81 -11.43 21.76
C GLU A 337 5.50 -10.76 21.37
N THR A 338 4.35 -11.40 21.65
CA THR A 338 3.02 -10.81 21.44
C THR A 338 2.87 -9.50 22.21
N ARG A 339 3.36 -9.44 23.46
CA ARG A 339 3.33 -8.20 24.25
C ARG A 339 4.17 -7.11 23.62
N GLN A 340 5.38 -7.41 23.17
CA GLN A 340 6.25 -6.43 22.49
C GLN A 340 5.63 -5.91 21.19
N PHE A 341 5.05 -6.80 20.38
CA PHE A 341 4.33 -6.46 19.16
C PHE A 341 3.19 -5.47 19.43
N VAL A 342 2.34 -5.79 20.42
CA VAL A 342 1.19 -4.95 20.80
C VAL A 342 1.64 -3.59 21.35
N LEU A 343 2.67 -3.56 22.18
CA LEU A 343 3.25 -2.31 22.69
C LEU A 343 3.87 -1.45 21.58
N GLN A 344 4.47 -2.08 20.56
CA GLN A 344 4.94 -1.37 19.37
C GLN A 344 3.79 -0.72 18.62
N SER A 345 2.70 -1.45 18.39
CA SER A 345 1.50 -0.91 17.77
C SER A 345 0.93 0.30 18.53
N PHE A 346 0.83 0.20 19.87
CA PHE A 346 0.34 1.30 20.70
C PHE A 346 1.20 2.55 20.56
N ARG A 347 2.53 2.39 20.54
CA ARG A 347 3.46 3.49 20.33
C ARG A 347 3.30 4.11 18.94
N ASN A 348 3.16 3.29 17.89
CA ASN A 348 2.97 3.76 16.52
C ASN A 348 1.66 4.56 16.38
N LEU A 349 0.54 4.06 16.91
CA LEU A 349 -0.74 4.80 16.96
C LEU A 349 -0.63 6.11 17.75
N GLY A 350 0.05 6.07 18.90
CA GLY A 350 0.30 7.24 19.73
C GLY A 350 1.14 8.32 19.02
N GLU A 351 2.20 7.93 18.31
CA GLU A 351 3.04 8.85 17.53
C GLU A 351 2.29 9.43 16.33
N ILE A 352 1.50 8.64 15.60
CA ILE A 352 0.61 9.13 14.55
C ILE A 352 -0.33 10.19 15.10
N GLY A 353 -1.00 9.91 16.22
CA GLY A 353 -1.90 10.88 16.86
C GLY A 353 -1.19 12.17 17.27
N LYS A 354 0.04 12.09 17.81
CA LYS A 354 0.82 13.28 18.18
C LYS A 354 1.18 14.13 16.96
N LEU A 355 1.52 13.50 15.85
CA LEU A 355 1.87 14.17 14.59
C LEU A 355 0.64 14.87 13.98
N VAL A 356 -0.49 14.17 13.92
CA VAL A 356 -1.76 14.73 13.42
C VAL A 356 -2.20 15.93 14.26
N LEU A 357 -2.15 15.85 15.59
CA LEU A 357 -2.45 16.98 16.48
C LEU A 357 -1.56 18.21 16.27
N LYS A 358 -0.32 18.00 15.79
CA LYS A 358 0.66 19.07 15.60
C LYS A 358 0.50 19.75 14.24
N SER A 359 0.17 18.99 13.21
CA SER A 359 0.34 19.41 11.82
C SER A 359 -0.97 19.53 11.03
N GLU A 360 -2.08 18.94 11.48
CA GLU A 360 -3.38 18.99 10.77
C GLU A 360 -4.34 19.99 11.43
N THR A 361 -5.06 20.79 10.62
CA THR A 361 -5.99 21.82 11.08
C THR A 361 -7.13 21.25 11.95
N TYR A 362 -7.71 20.12 11.52
CA TYR A 362 -8.77 19.40 12.25
C TYR A 362 -8.24 18.14 12.95
N GLY A 363 -6.95 18.14 13.29
CA GLY A 363 -6.29 16.98 13.89
C GLY A 363 -6.87 16.58 15.25
N HIS A 364 -7.39 17.53 16.03
CA HIS A 364 -8.01 17.26 17.35
C HIS A 364 -9.24 16.36 17.23
N ASN A 365 -10.16 16.68 16.31
CA ASN A 365 -11.37 15.89 16.10
C ASN A 365 -11.05 14.49 15.57
N PHE A 366 -10.16 14.40 14.59
CA PHE A 366 -9.71 13.11 14.06
C PHE A 366 -9.10 12.23 15.17
N VAL A 367 -8.19 12.79 15.98
CA VAL A 367 -7.54 12.02 17.04
C VAL A 367 -8.52 11.59 18.11
N ALA A 368 -9.45 12.47 18.51
CA ALA A 368 -10.51 12.14 19.45
C ALA A 368 -11.38 10.98 18.95
N LYS A 369 -11.80 11.05 17.68
CA LYS A 369 -12.71 10.08 17.06
C LYS A 369 -12.03 8.76 16.71
N CYS A 370 -11.01 8.81 15.85
CA CYS A 370 -10.46 7.65 15.16
C CYS A 370 -9.38 6.92 15.98
N ILE A 371 -8.57 7.65 16.75
CA ILE A 371 -7.49 7.03 17.53
C ILE A 371 -7.93 6.76 18.96
N VAL A 372 -8.38 7.79 19.66
CA VAL A 372 -8.68 7.74 21.09
C VAL A 372 -9.94 6.93 21.35
N SER A 373 -11.06 7.29 20.73
CA SER A 373 -12.35 6.63 20.98
C SER A 373 -12.51 5.31 20.22
N HIS A 374 -11.96 5.21 19.00
CA HIS A 374 -12.11 4.02 18.16
C HIS A 374 -10.94 3.04 18.31
N ALA A 375 -9.73 3.34 17.81
CA ALA A 375 -8.64 2.37 17.81
C ALA A 375 -8.24 1.91 19.22
N PHE A 376 -7.89 2.84 20.12
CA PHE A 376 -7.58 2.50 21.50
C PHE A 376 -8.78 1.95 22.26
N GLY A 377 -9.98 2.48 21.98
CA GLY A 377 -11.19 2.05 22.67
C GLY A 377 -11.56 0.60 22.39
N GLN A 378 -11.52 0.19 21.12
CA GLN A 378 -11.73 -1.20 20.72
C GLN A 378 -10.64 -2.13 21.23
N LEU A 379 -9.36 -1.72 21.15
CA LEU A 379 -8.24 -2.50 21.69
C LEU A 379 -8.40 -2.73 23.21
N LEU A 380 -8.83 -1.71 23.95
CA LEU A 380 -9.11 -1.82 25.37
C LEU A 380 -10.25 -2.81 25.63
N SER A 381 -11.35 -2.72 24.88
CA SER A 381 -12.48 -3.64 24.97
C SER A 381 -12.07 -5.10 24.69
N VAL A 382 -11.25 -5.33 23.66
CA VAL A 382 -10.72 -6.67 23.29
C VAL A 382 -9.76 -7.24 24.34
N LEU A 383 -8.98 -6.38 25.01
CA LEU A 383 -8.08 -6.80 26.09
C LEU A 383 -8.85 -7.13 27.37
N ILE A 384 -9.93 -6.41 27.66
CA ILE A 384 -10.76 -6.60 28.86
C ILE A 384 -11.65 -7.83 28.74
N SER A 385 -12.28 -8.06 27.58
CA SER A 385 -13.21 -9.17 27.37
C SER A 385 -12.56 -10.55 27.54
N ASN A 386 -11.27 -10.68 27.24
CA ASN A 386 -10.51 -11.94 27.30
C ASN A 386 -9.83 -12.18 28.67
N ALA A 387 -10.59 -11.97 29.76
CA ALA A 387 -10.19 -11.95 31.17
C ALA A 387 -8.94 -12.80 31.55
N GLY A 388 -7.87 -12.13 31.99
CA GLY A 388 -6.70 -12.78 32.60
C GLY A 388 -5.73 -11.77 33.23
N MET A 389 -5.13 -12.11 34.38
CA MET A 389 -4.12 -11.28 35.08
C MET A 389 -2.95 -10.89 34.17
N GLU A 390 -2.61 -11.73 33.19
CA GLU A 390 -1.57 -11.45 32.19
C GLU A 390 -1.90 -10.27 31.26
N ARG A 391 -3.18 -10.04 30.95
CA ARG A 391 -3.63 -8.93 30.08
C ARG A 391 -3.58 -7.59 30.82
N MET A 392 -3.67 -7.60 32.15
CA MET A 392 -3.74 -6.39 32.97
C MET A 392 -2.50 -5.49 32.82
N GLY A 393 -1.32 -6.09 32.62
CA GLY A 393 -0.09 -5.35 32.32
C GLY A 393 -0.16 -4.61 30.97
N LEU A 394 -0.74 -5.23 29.95
CA LEU A 394 -0.96 -4.60 28.64
C LEU A 394 -2.05 -3.52 28.71
N VAL A 395 -3.11 -3.75 29.48
CA VAL A 395 -4.15 -2.74 29.74
C VAL A 395 -3.51 -1.49 30.36
N LYS A 396 -2.68 -1.65 31.40
CA LYS A 396 -1.97 -0.52 32.02
C LYS A 396 -1.06 0.21 31.02
N ALA A 397 -0.33 -0.51 30.18
CA ALA A 397 0.53 0.09 29.17
C ALA A 397 -0.27 0.82 28.06
N LEU A 398 -1.39 0.27 27.63
CA LEU A 398 -2.33 0.90 26.70
C LEU A 398 -2.88 2.20 27.28
N LEU A 399 -3.36 2.16 28.53
CA LEU A 399 -3.85 3.33 29.25
C LEU A 399 -2.78 4.42 29.35
N PHE A 400 -1.52 4.04 29.54
CA PHE A 400 -0.41 4.98 29.58
C PHE A 400 -0.16 5.67 28.22
N GLU A 401 -0.12 4.91 27.11
CA GLU A 401 0.01 5.49 25.77
C GLU A 401 -1.20 6.34 25.38
N TYR A 402 -2.41 5.88 25.72
CA TYR A 402 -3.64 6.64 25.59
C TYR A 402 -3.51 7.98 26.31
N MET A 403 -3.10 7.98 27.58
CA MET A 403 -3.01 9.19 28.40
C MET A 403 -1.96 10.18 27.88
N LYS A 404 -0.84 9.71 27.30
CA LYS A 404 0.13 10.60 26.63
C LYS A 404 -0.51 11.41 25.50
N LEU A 405 -1.41 10.79 24.75
CA LEU A 405 -2.13 11.44 23.64
C LEU A 405 -3.30 12.29 24.15
N ALA A 406 -4.13 11.72 25.01
CA ALA A 406 -5.32 12.38 25.56
C ALA A 406 -4.95 13.64 26.36
N ARG A 407 -3.84 13.65 27.09
CA ARG A 407 -3.32 14.85 27.77
C ARG A 407 -3.14 16.02 26.80
N ARG A 408 -2.57 15.77 25.63
CA ARG A 408 -2.35 16.81 24.60
C ARG A 408 -3.66 17.26 23.98
N LEU A 409 -4.60 16.33 23.83
CA LEU A 409 -5.93 16.61 23.32
C LEU A 409 -6.69 17.53 24.30
N ILE A 410 -6.82 17.17 25.59
CA ILE A 410 -7.50 17.98 26.62
C ILE A 410 -7.01 19.43 26.65
N LEU A 411 -5.70 19.65 26.45
CA LEU A 411 -5.15 21.00 26.43
C LEU A 411 -5.61 21.83 25.23
N LYS A 412 -5.84 21.21 24.07
CA LYS A 412 -6.05 21.89 22.78
C LYS A 412 -7.45 21.73 22.18
N SER A 413 -8.24 20.77 22.66
CA SER A 413 -9.48 20.35 22.02
C SER A 413 -10.68 21.21 22.43
N GLU A 414 -11.63 21.29 21.52
CA GLU A 414 -12.95 21.87 21.77
C GLU A 414 -13.82 20.90 22.57
N MET A 415 -14.93 21.39 23.14
CA MET A 415 -15.85 20.57 23.93
C MET A 415 -16.46 19.43 23.10
N GLY A 416 -16.70 19.64 21.81
CA GLY A 416 -17.25 18.61 20.91
C GLY A 416 -16.39 17.35 20.82
N ASP A 417 -15.06 17.48 20.86
CA ASP A 417 -14.14 16.34 20.80
C ASP A 417 -14.18 15.52 22.10
N ILE A 418 -14.26 16.22 23.24
CA ILE A 418 -14.36 15.58 24.56
C ILE A 418 -15.70 14.86 24.71
N VAL A 419 -16.79 15.39 24.13
CA VAL A 419 -18.09 14.71 24.08
C VAL A 419 -17.99 13.35 23.40
N GLN A 420 -17.17 13.19 22.36
CA GLN A 420 -16.98 11.90 21.70
C GLN A 420 -16.33 10.88 22.64
N ILE A 421 -15.28 11.28 23.36
CA ILE A 421 -14.59 10.43 24.33
C ILE A 421 -15.54 10.01 25.45
N THR A 422 -16.29 10.96 26.02
CA THR A 422 -17.25 10.64 27.09
C THR A 422 -18.38 9.75 26.61
N THR A 423 -18.83 9.92 25.37
CA THR A 423 -19.88 9.08 24.77
C THR A 423 -19.38 7.65 24.56
N TRP A 424 -18.16 7.49 24.04
CA TRP A 424 -17.52 6.18 23.92
C TRP A 424 -17.37 5.48 25.28
N LEU A 425 -16.80 6.17 26.29
CA LEU A 425 -16.66 5.63 27.65
C LEU A 425 -17.99 5.14 28.21
N ARG A 426 -19.06 5.93 28.08
CA ARG A 426 -20.40 5.53 28.54
C ARG A 426 -20.91 4.28 27.81
N ASN A 427 -20.78 4.25 26.48
CA ASN A 427 -21.29 3.15 25.67
C ASN A 427 -20.60 1.83 26.01
N GLU A 428 -19.30 1.84 26.29
CA GLU A 428 -18.56 0.65 26.72
C GLU A 428 -18.87 0.27 28.17
N MET A 429 -18.96 1.22 29.10
CA MET A 429 -19.08 0.91 30.53
C MET A 429 -20.50 0.55 30.99
N ILE A 430 -21.53 1.24 30.47
CA ILE A 430 -22.92 1.10 30.96
C ILE A 430 -23.45 -0.34 30.86
N PRO A 431 -23.24 -1.08 29.75
CA PRO A 431 -23.68 -2.47 29.64
C PRO A 431 -23.09 -3.39 30.72
N TYR A 432 -21.85 -3.10 31.16
CA TYR A 432 -21.11 -3.91 32.13
C TYR A 432 -21.13 -3.32 33.55
N ARG A 433 -22.03 -2.39 33.88
CA ARG A 433 -22.07 -1.68 35.18
C ARG A 433 -22.03 -2.55 36.43
N HIS A 434 -22.48 -3.81 36.32
CA HIS A 434 -22.52 -4.78 37.41
C HIS A 434 -21.30 -5.70 37.46
N GLN A 435 -20.34 -5.54 36.54
CA GLN A 435 -19.13 -6.34 36.42
C GLN A 435 -17.89 -5.47 36.71
N PRO A 436 -17.45 -5.36 37.98
CA PRO A 436 -16.39 -4.44 38.36
C PRO A 436 -15.07 -4.72 37.63
N ALA A 437 -14.75 -5.98 37.31
CA ALA A 437 -13.55 -6.34 36.57
C ALA A 437 -13.49 -5.70 35.16
N CYS A 438 -14.64 -5.58 34.49
CA CYS A 438 -14.73 -4.98 33.17
C CYS A 438 -14.71 -3.45 33.23
N VAL A 439 -15.33 -2.87 34.26
CA VAL A 439 -15.52 -1.42 34.40
C VAL A 439 -14.29 -0.73 35.00
N TYR A 440 -13.53 -1.42 35.84
CA TYR A 440 -12.41 -0.85 36.58
C TYR A 440 -11.34 -0.16 35.70
N PRO A 441 -10.86 -0.74 34.58
CA PRO A 441 -9.90 -0.06 33.71
C PRO A 441 -10.42 1.24 33.11
N TYR A 442 -11.72 1.32 32.81
CA TYR A 442 -12.33 2.54 32.30
C TYR A 442 -12.52 3.59 33.40
N LEU A 443 -12.85 3.20 34.64
CA LEU A 443 -12.89 4.12 35.78
C LEU A 443 -11.51 4.67 36.12
N TYR A 444 -10.48 3.83 36.01
CA TYR A 444 -9.08 4.25 36.12
C TYR A 444 -8.74 5.32 35.08
N LEU A 445 -9.14 5.10 33.82
CA LEU A 445 -8.96 6.08 32.75
C LEU A 445 -9.75 7.37 33.00
N PHE A 446 -11.02 7.26 33.43
CA PHE A 446 -11.88 8.39 33.78
C PHE A 446 -11.25 9.28 34.85
N MET A 447 -10.73 8.67 35.93
CA MET A 447 -10.03 9.40 37.00
C MET A 447 -8.79 10.14 36.48
N LEU A 448 -7.99 9.50 35.64
CA LEU A 448 -6.82 10.12 35.04
C LEU A 448 -7.17 11.26 34.08
N LEU A 449 -8.16 11.09 33.22
CA LEU A 449 -8.63 12.14 32.30
C LEU A 449 -9.15 13.36 33.07
N THR A 450 -10.01 13.12 34.05
CA THR A 450 -10.67 14.19 34.83
C THR A 450 -9.66 14.93 35.70
N SER A 451 -8.73 14.23 36.36
CA SER A 451 -7.68 14.88 37.16
C SER A 451 -6.66 15.62 36.31
N THR A 452 -6.35 15.13 35.11
CA THR A 452 -5.51 15.85 34.14
C THR A 452 -6.21 17.11 33.62
N ALA A 453 -7.51 17.05 33.37
CA ALA A 453 -8.30 18.23 33.01
C ALA A 453 -8.33 19.27 34.15
N LEU A 454 -8.47 18.82 35.41
CA LEU A 454 -8.39 19.68 36.58
C LEU A 454 -7.01 20.34 36.71
N TYR A 455 -5.94 19.60 36.45
CA TYR A 455 -4.57 20.14 36.41
C TYR A 455 -4.42 21.26 35.39
N PHE A 456 -4.97 21.08 34.19
CA PHE A 456 -4.98 22.12 33.15
C PHE A 456 -6.01 23.23 33.39
N ARG A 457 -6.74 23.21 34.51
CA ARG A 457 -7.80 24.17 34.85
C ARG A 457 -8.92 24.23 33.80
N ARG A 458 -9.16 23.13 33.07
CA ARG A 458 -10.27 22.95 32.15
C ARG A 458 -11.51 22.48 32.91
N THR A 459 -12.13 23.38 33.66
CA THR A 459 -13.30 23.08 34.51
C THR A 459 -14.50 22.61 33.70
N ASP A 460 -14.67 23.15 32.49
CA ASP A 460 -15.62 22.71 31.46
C ASP A 460 -15.52 21.20 31.18
N VAL A 461 -14.30 20.70 30.95
CA VAL A 461 -14.02 19.29 30.67
C VAL A 461 -14.21 18.42 31.91
N VAL A 462 -13.79 18.90 33.08
CA VAL A 462 -14.00 18.20 34.36
C VAL A 462 -15.49 17.98 34.61
N MET A 463 -16.30 19.02 34.46
CA MET A 463 -17.75 18.93 34.62
C MET A 463 -18.36 17.93 33.64
N LEU A 464 -17.99 18.01 32.36
CA LEU A 464 -18.53 17.13 31.33
C LEU A 464 -18.21 15.66 31.63
N LEU A 465 -16.97 15.35 32.00
CA LEU A 465 -16.55 13.99 32.36
C LEU A 465 -17.33 13.47 33.57
N VAL A 466 -17.43 14.27 34.64
CA VAL A 466 -18.10 13.87 35.89
C VAL A 466 -19.59 13.71 35.68
N ARG A 467 -20.25 14.61 34.93
CA ARG A 467 -21.67 14.49 34.60
C ARG A 467 -21.94 13.28 33.70
N ALA A 468 -21.06 13.03 32.71
CA ALA A 468 -21.21 11.92 31.79
C ALA A 468 -21.05 10.54 32.46
N VAL A 469 -20.07 10.38 33.34
CA VAL A 469 -19.74 9.06 33.92
C VAL A 469 -20.23 8.94 35.36
N GLY A 470 -20.06 9.99 36.16
CA GLY A 470 -20.19 9.95 37.61
C GLY A 470 -21.58 9.64 38.15
N LYS A 471 -22.65 9.93 37.39
CA LYS A 471 -24.03 9.55 37.76
C LYS A 471 -24.24 8.03 37.76
N TYR A 472 -23.56 7.30 36.88
CA TYR A 472 -23.86 5.89 36.61
C TYR A 472 -23.04 4.91 37.46
N PHE A 473 -21.90 5.34 37.98
CA PHE A 473 -20.95 4.48 38.70
C PHE A 473 -20.65 5.05 40.08
N ALA A 474 -20.71 4.19 41.11
CA ALA A 474 -20.39 4.57 42.47
C ALA A 474 -18.87 4.76 42.64
N PRO A 475 -18.42 5.78 43.38
CA PRO A 475 -17.02 6.00 43.68
C PRO A 475 -16.45 4.87 44.54
N ASP A 476 -15.29 4.33 44.15
CA ASP A 476 -14.59 3.28 44.88
C ASP A 476 -13.27 3.82 45.43
N GLU A 477 -13.11 3.80 46.76
CA GLU A 477 -11.89 4.26 47.43
C GLU A 477 -10.68 3.40 47.04
N SER A 478 -10.88 2.11 46.72
CA SER A 478 -9.80 1.20 46.30
C SER A 478 -9.12 1.68 45.01
N LEU A 479 -9.90 2.28 44.10
CA LEU A 479 -9.41 2.87 42.86
C LEU A 479 -8.52 4.09 43.15
N LEU A 480 -8.94 4.96 44.06
CA LEU A 480 -8.16 6.13 44.47
C LEU A 480 -6.83 5.70 45.09
N TYR A 481 -6.84 4.73 46.01
CA TYR A 481 -5.62 4.21 46.61
C TYR A 481 -4.67 3.61 45.58
N THR A 482 -5.19 2.88 44.59
CA THR A 482 -4.38 2.28 43.52
C THR A 482 -3.70 3.36 42.65
N LEU A 483 -4.44 4.41 42.29
CA LEU A 483 -3.89 5.55 41.54
C LEU A 483 -2.83 6.30 42.34
N CYS A 484 -3.09 6.60 43.62
CA CYS A 484 -2.12 7.25 44.52
C CYS A 484 -0.87 6.39 44.77
N ALA A 485 -1.00 5.07 44.83
CA ALA A 485 0.14 4.16 44.91
C ALA A 485 1.01 4.23 43.65
N SER A 486 0.38 4.41 42.48
CA SER A 486 1.07 4.59 41.19
C SER A 486 1.58 6.02 40.92
N ARG A 487 1.55 6.93 41.90
CA ARG A 487 1.88 8.36 41.73
C ARG A 487 3.19 8.65 40.98
N ILE A 488 4.22 7.83 41.18
CA ILE A 488 5.54 8.02 40.56
C ILE A 488 5.48 7.79 39.05
N GLU A 489 4.64 6.86 38.59
CA GLU A 489 4.47 6.56 37.18
C GLU A 489 3.62 7.65 36.50
N ILE A 490 2.51 8.06 37.14
CA ILE A 490 1.55 8.99 36.55
C ILE A 490 1.95 10.47 36.66
N ARG A 491 2.91 10.85 37.53
CA ARG A 491 3.36 12.26 37.68
C ARG A 491 3.81 12.92 36.37
N HIS A 492 4.25 12.13 35.40
CA HIS A 492 4.61 12.61 34.05
C HIS A 492 3.43 13.30 33.33
N PHE A 493 2.18 12.97 33.67
CA PHE A 493 1.00 13.62 33.12
C PHE A 493 0.69 14.99 33.74
N TYR A 494 1.34 15.32 34.87
CA TYR A 494 1.14 16.54 35.65
C TYR A 494 2.41 17.40 35.68
N ASP A 495 3.27 17.29 34.66
CA ASP A 495 4.59 17.94 34.60
C ASP A 495 5.42 17.72 35.88
N TYR A 496 5.36 16.51 36.43
CA TYR A 496 6.02 16.08 37.67
C TYR A 496 5.52 16.75 38.96
N HIS A 497 4.40 17.48 38.93
CA HIS A 497 3.69 17.89 40.12
C HIS A 497 3.04 16.69 40.82
N GLU A 498 2.71 16.86 42.11
CA GLU A 498 2.07 15.82 42.92
C GLU A 498 0.64 15.53 42.40
N PRO A 499 0.38 14.32 41.87
CA PRO A 499 -0.92 13.99 41.28
C PRO A 499 -2.02 13.80 42.33
N GLU A 500 -1.64 13.48 43.58
CA GLU A 500 -2.55 13.12 44.67
C GLU A 500 -3.60 14.20 44.92
N ARG A 501 -3.18 15.48 44.94
CA ARG A 501 -4.10 16.60 45.14
C ARG A 501 -5.21 16.62 44.09
N TYR A 502 -4.88 16.40 42.82
CA TYR A 502 -5.85 16.43 41.72
C TYR A 502 -6.74 15.20 41.74
N LEU A 503 -6.19 14.03 42.04
CA LEU A 503 -6.93 12.78 42.15
C LEU A 503 -7.94 12.82 43.29
N ILE A 504 -7.54 13.30 44.48
CA ILE A 504 -8.42 13.42 45.64
C ILE A 504 -9.54 14.42 45.34
N ASN A 505 -9.22 15.59 44.80
CA ASN A 505 -10.23 16.60 44.46
C ASN A 505 -11.28 16.08 43.47
N VAL A 506 -10.84 15.38 42.42
CA VAL A 506 -11.75 14.76 41.46
C VAL A 506 -12.58 13.64 42.09
N PHE A 507 -11.98 12.83 42.96
CA PHE A 507 -12.70 11.76 43.65
C PHE A 507 -13.81 12.32 44.55
N VAL A 508 -13.52 13.37 45.32
CA VAL A 508 -14.52 14.07 46.15
C VAL A 508 -15.64 14.63 45.27
N LEU A 509 -15.29 15.30 44.17
CA LEU A 509 -16.27 15.89 43.26
C LEU A 509 -17.15 14.82 42.59
N TRP A 510 -16.58 13.68 42.17
CA TRP A 510 -17.34 12.54 41.68
C TRP A 510 -18.26 11.96 42.75
N ARG A 511 -17.77 11.76 43.97
CA ARG A 511 -18.56 11.23 45.09
C ARG A 511 -19.74 12.11 45.44
N SER A 512 -19.53 13.43 45.55
CA SER A 512 -20.59 14.39 45.84
C SER A 512 -21.62 14.43 44.71
N TYR A 513 -21.17 14.42 43.45
CA TYR A 513 -22.09 14.39 42.31
C TYR A 513 -22.90 13.09 42.23
N HIS A 514 -22.29 11.94 42.53
CA HIS A 514 -23.00 10.66 42.57
C HIS A 514 -24.11 10.66 43.63
N ALA A 515 -23.81 11.14 44.84
CA ALA A 515 -24.79 11.28 45.91
C ALA A 515 -25.92 12.25 45.55
N TYR A 516 -25.58 13.38 44.93
CA TYR A 516 -26.57 14.34 44.42
C TYR A 516 -27.50 13.72 43.37
N ALA A 517 -26.93 13.02 42.37
CA ALA A 517 -27.71 12.42 41.28
C ALA A 517 -28.61 11.26 41.73
N GLN A 518 -28.26 10.57 42.84
CA GLN A 518 -29.14 9.59 43.48
C GLN A 518 -30.33 10.27 44.18
N ARG A 519 -30.11 11.44 44.78
CA ARG A 519 -31.15 12.22 45.48
C ARG A 519 -32.09 12.94 44.52
N TYR A 520 -31.59 13.36 43.35
CA TYR A 520 -32.33 14.09 42.31
C TYR A 520 -32.20 13.43 40.93
N PRO A 521 -32.86 12.28 40.68
CA PRO A 521 -32.67 11.50 39.46
C PRO A 521 -33.14 12.20 38.17
N ASN A 522 -34.10 13.14 38.27
CA ASN A 522 -34.67 13.90 37.16
C ASN A 522 -33.99 15.28 36.92
N GLY A 523 -32.94 15.60 37.68
CA GLY A 523 -32.37 16.97 37.73
C GLY A 523 -33.14 17.86 38.71
N PRO A 524 -32.64 19.06 39.03
CA PRO A 524 -33.35 20.00 39.91
C PRO A 524 -34.62 20.53 39.24
N ASP A 525 -35.68 20.77 40.02
CA ASP A 525 -36.99 21.31 39.58
C ASP A 525 -36.95 22.78 39.09
N ARG A 526 -35.78 23.33 38.74
CA ARG A 526 -35.65 24.73 38.28
C ARG A 526 -34.94 24.84 36.93
N ASP A 527 -35.67 25.42 35.98
CA ASP A 527 -35.19 25.88 34.67
C ASP A 527 -34.01 26.85 34.83
N VAL A 528 -32.85 26.46 34.30
CA VAL A 528 -31.66 27.32 34.22
C VAL A 528 -31.72 28.10 32.91
N GLN A 529 -31.99 29.40 32.98
CA GLN A 529 -31.79 30.32 31.86
C GLN A 529 -30.33 30.75 31.81
N LEU A 530 -29.64 30.42 30.72
CA LEU A 530 -28.32 30.92 30.38
C LEU A 530 -28.43 32.37 29.87
N SER A 531 -27.72 33.31 30.50
CA SER A 531 -27.45 34.62 29.88
C SER A 531 -25.97 34.96 29.93
N ASP A 532 -25.48 35.44 28.80
CA ASP A 532 -24.10 35.85 28.52
C ASP A 532 -23.57 36.90 29.49
N THR A 533 -22.35 36.71 29.99
CA THR A 533 -21.17 37.60 29.90
C THR A 533 -20.24 37.39 31.08
N VAL A 534 -18.95 37.34 30.73
CA VAL A 534 -17.81 37.02 31.58
C VAL A 534 -17.48 38.23 32.47
N GLU A 535 -17.08 37.99 33.73
CA GLU A 535 -15.78 38.37 34.30
C GLU A 535 -15.85 38.56 35.83
N ASP A 536 -14.99 37.79 36.49
CA ASP A 536 -14.41 38.04 37.81
C ASP A 536 -15.17 37.54 39.06
N LYS A 537 -14.40 36.82 39.90
CA LYS A 537 -14.73 36.17 41.19
C LYS A 537 -15.90 35.17 41.27
N GLU A 538 -16.69 34.99 40.22
CA GLU A 538 -17.81 34.02 40.11
C GLU A 538 -17.44 32.64 39.52
N LEU A 539 -16.16 32.23 39.57
CA LEU A 539 -15.61 31.02 38.91
C LEU A 539 -16.15 29.66 39.44
N TRP A 540 -17.15 29.66 40.31
CA TRP A 540 -17.82 28.48 40.85
C TRP A 540 -19.34 28.48 40.66
N ARG A 541 -19.90 29.48 39.95
CA ARG A 541 -21.34 29.74 40.01
C ARG A 541 -22.19 29.14 38.89
N ASP A 542 -21.60 28.29 38.05
CA ASP A 542 -22.32 27.52 37.04
C ASP A 542 -22.00 26.01 37.09
N LEU A 543 -21.49 25.54 38.24
CA LEU A 543 -21.14 24.12 38.44
C LEU A 543 -22.32 23.25 38.94
N PHE A 544 -23.37 23.84 39.53
CA PHE A 544 -24.38 23.11 40.33
C PHE A 544 -25.82 23.63 40.19
N ASP A 545 -26.21 24.14 39.02
CA ASP A 545 -27.58 24.62 38.77
C ASP A 545 -28.08 25.61 39.87
N GLY A 546 -27.15 26.44 40.40
CA GLY A 546 -27.46 27.55 41.31
C GLY A 546 -27.36 27.32 42.83
N MET A 547 -26.78 26.23 43.35
CA MET A 547 -26.59 26.02 44.81
C MET A 547 -25.22 26.47 45.36
N ASP A 548 -25.22 26.85 46.64
CA ASP A 548 -24.08 27.39 47.40
C ASP A 548 -23.04 26.31 47.77
N PRO A 549 -21.71 26.54 47.62
CA PRO A 549 -20.66 25.53 47.83
C PRO A 549 -20.63 24.85 49.22
N ASP A 550 -21.04 25.56 50.27
CA ASP A 550 -20.96 25.06 51.66
C ASP A 550 -22.09 24.03 51.97
N GLU A 551 -23.24 24.19 51.32
CA GLU A 551 -24.36 23.23 51.38
C GLU A 551 -24.03 21.91 50.66
N PHE A 552 -23.17 21.97 49.63
CA PHE A 552 -22.71 20.83 48.82
C PHE A 552 -21.59 20.02 49.48
N LEU A 553 -20.71 20.67 50.26
CA LEU A 553 -19.60 20.01 50.97
C LEU A 553 -20.01 19.40 52.32
N GLY A 554 -21.28 19.55 52.71
CA GLY A 554 -21.83 18.96 53.94
C GLY A 554 -21.35 19.64 55.23
N GLN A 555 -20.87 20.88 55.16
CA GLN A 555 -20.58 21.69 56.35
C GLN A 555 -21.77 22.60 56.66
N GLY A 556 -22.85 21.99 57.14
CA GLY A 556 -24.07 22.73 57.52
C GLY A 556 -25.03 21.94 58.40
N ALA A 557 -24.56 20.88 59.07
CA ALA A 557 -25.32 20.19 60.10
C ALA A 557 -24.56 20.29 61.44
N GLY A 558 -24.54 21.49 62.00
CA GLY A 558 -24.00 21.76 63.33
C GLY A 558 -24.00 23.26 63.61
N GLU A 559 -24.90 23.67 64.52
CA GLU A 559 -25.14 25.05 65.02
C GLU A 559 -25.89 25.94 63.99
N THR A 560 -27.18 26.25 64.12
CA THR A 560 -28.09 26.48 65.27
C THR A 560 -29.53 26.16 64.87
#